data_AF-A0A1G0SWS7-F1
#
_entry.id   AF-A0A1G0SWS7-F1
#
_cell.length_a   1.000
_cell.length_b   1.000
_cell.length_c   1.000
_cell.angle_alpha   90.00
_cell.angle_beta   90.00
_cell.angle_gamma   90.00
#
_symmetry.space_group_name_H-M   'P 1'
#
loop_
_entity.id
_entity.type
_entity.pdbx_description
1 polymer ?
#
loop_
_entity_poly.entity_id
_entity_poly.type
_entity_poly.pdbx_seq_one_letter_code
_entity_poly.pdbx_strand_id
1 'polypeptide(L)'
;MYKKINKQMKKENLHKKLILSFSLFVALLLINCTQSIGQNNLIPNPSFEDANTGKTPACQYGTGNSTADVFDDDIVWWKVARHNNDKGFGVPEWVDINNASCMSSYVSFVCPVHIPFYFPSNRFITLQSQWWNNNATKPKFKHEAIRVSLIVQPLEAGATYVIRMKVIPMISKTNNLVLGNKSHLRVFFTKWSVHWNSNSNNNQKFEATNANILLPHNTDCSWQFIERRFTVPSNKTELKNLVLYAEDNRFAIDDVELFKECPSNILIQNQLYHSSIYNSAANQGSPFSEKASDFVIAGNNVGNPQVATGDVIVRNGSQVTYTAGQKIILQPGFRAETGSIFKAIIAPCPNSFRIESPELADTTDMEKENSFTDENSPIYISPNPTTGKFTIQIADEDEFPNINYHLEIHNTLGQVVFKSLILNPNSLIDFSAHSKGIYFIKLISEGNIYTEKIIIQ
;
A
#
# COMPACT_ATOMS: atom_id res chain seq x y z
N MET A 1 13.75 26.37 63.17
CA MET A 1 12.48 25.93 62.53
C MET A 1 12.43 26.23 61.02
N TYR A 2 12.80 27.44 60.58
CA TYR A 2 12.74 27.89 59.17
C TYR A 2 13.54 27.04 58.15
N LYS A 3 14.73 26.52 58.51
CA LYS A 3 15.54 25.66 57.61
C LYS A 3 14.95 24.27 57.35
N LYS A 4 14.11 23.73 58.26
CA LYS A 4 13.46 22.42 58.08
C LYS A 4 12.29 22.50 57.10
N ILE A 5 11.51 23.58 57.15
CA ILE A 5 10.35 23.83 56.28
C ILE A 5 10.78 24.01 54.82
N ASN A 6 11.86 24.76 54.55
CA ASN A 6 12.39 24.93 53.18
C ASN A 6 12.97 23.64 52.57
N LYS A 7 13.50 22.72 53.39
CA LYS A 7 14.00 21.43 52.92
C LYS A 7 12.84 20.47 52.59
N GLN A 8 11.74 20.58 53.32
CA GLN A 8 10.52 19.78 53.11
C GLN A 8 9.74 20.25 51.87
N MET A 9 9.60 21.56 51.67
CA MET A 9 8.97 22.12 50.45
C MET A 9 9.79 21.85 49.18
N LYS A 10 11.14 21.88 49.24
CA LYS A 10 11.98 21.47 48.10
C LYS A 10 11.83 19.98 47.76
N LYS A 11 11.63 19.11 48.77
CA LYS A 11 11.46 17.67 48.56
C LYS A 11 10.11 17.34 47.96
N GLU A 12 9.04 18.03 48.36
CA GLU A 12 7.70 17.90 47.76
C GLU A 12 7.64 18.44 46.33
N ASN A 13 8.31 19.57 46.02
CA ASN A 13 8.41 20.06 44.65
C ASN A 13 9.26 19.14 43.75
N LEU A 14 10.29 18.50 44.30
CA LEU A 14 11.07 17.50 43.56
C LEU A 14 10.25 16.22 43.31
N HIS A 15 9.45 15.76 44.28
CA HIS A 15 8.54 14.62 44.10
C HIS A 15 7.41 14.91 43.11
N LYS A 16 6.81 16.12 43.15
CA LYS A 16 5.80 16.53 42.14
C LYS A 16 6.40 16.64 40.75
N LYS A 17 7.62 17.17 40.60
CA LYS A 17 8.34 17.17 39.32
C LYS A 17 8.71 15.77 38.84
N LEU A 18 9.09 14.86 39.75
CA LEU A 18 9.42 13.48 39.40
C LEU A 18 8.19 12.67 38.98
N ILE A 19 7.03 12.90 39.63
CA ILE A 19 5.75 12.27 39.26
C ILE A 19 5.22 12.85 37.94
N LEU A 20 5.32 14.17 37.72
CA LEU A 20 5.00 14.77 36.42
C LEU A 20 5.93 14.27 35.30
N SER A 21 7.23 14.12 35.55
CA SER A 21 8.15 13.55 34.56
C SER A 21 7.90 12.07 34.31
N PHE A 22 7.51 11.28 35.33
CA PHE A 22 7.21 9.86 35.16
C PHE A 22 5.88 9.65 34.44
N SER A 23 4.86 10.47 34.69
CA SER A 23 3.61 10.48 33.93
C SER A 23 3.81 10.96 32.49
N LEU A 24 4.71 11.91 32.26
CA LEU A 24 5.09 12.35 30.91
C LEU A 24 5.91 11.28 30.18
N PHE A 25 6.75 10.52 30.90
CA PHE A 25 7.53 9.40 30.34
C PHE A 25 6.66 8.17 30.03
N VAL A 26 5.65 7.89 30.86
CA VAL A 26 4.65 6.83 30.61
C VAL A 26 3.68 7.23 29.50
N ALA A 27 3.37 8.52 29.35
CA ALA A 27 2.64 9.04 28.19
C ALA A 27 3.50 9.00 26.90
N LEU A 28 4.81 9.30 26.97
CA LEU A 28 5.72 9.18 25.81
C LEU A 28 5.98 7.72 25.41
N LEU A 29 5.98 6.77 26.35
CA LEU A 29 6.11 5.33 26.05
C LEU A 29 4.86 4.70 25.43
N LEU A 30 3.74 5.44 25.37
CA LEU A 30 2.50 5.00 24.69
C LEU A 30 2.26 5.69 23.33
N ILE A 31 3.17 6.54 22.86
CA ILE A 31 2.97 7.32 21.62
C ILE A 31 3.84 6.87 20.43
N ASN A 32 4.80 5.96 20.60
CA ASN A 32 5.54 5.38 19.46
C ASN A 32 4.98 4.04 19.00
N CYS A 33 3.67 3.98 18.81
CA CYS A 33 3.08 3.07 17.84
C CYS A 33 2.09 3.87 17.01
N THR A 34 2.62 4.72 16.13
CA THR A 34 1.93 4.99 14.87
C THR A 34 1.91 3.68 14.10
N GLN A 35 1.04 2.74 14.53
CA GLN A 35 0.54 1.77 13.58
C GLN A 35 -0.13 2.60 12.51
N SER A 36 0.50 2.68 11.33
CA SER A 36 -0.22 2.94 10.10
C SER A 36 -1.45 2.04 10.16
N ILE A 37 -2.63 2.62 10.42
CA ILE A 37 -3.88 1.87 10.36
C ILE A 37 -4.20 1.76 8.87
N GLY A 38 -3.34 1.03 8.15
CA GLY A 38 -3.65 0.50 6.83
C GLY A 38 -4.80 -0.50 6.99
N GLN A 39 -5.58 -0.69 5.93
CA GLN A 39 -6.50 -1.83 5.88
C GLN A 39 -5.74 -3.11 6.22
N ASN A 40 -6.41 -4.06 6.90
CA ASN A 40 -5.83 -5.37 7.18
C ASN A 40 -5.47 -6.03 5.84
N ASN A 41 -4.20 -5.92 5.45
CA ASN A 41 -3.69 -6.60 4.27
C ASN A 41 -3.85 -8.10 4.51
N LEU A 42 -4.63 -8.75 3.65
CA LEU A 42 -4.89 -10.18 3.70
C LEU A 42 -3.68 -10.98 3.19
N ILE A 43 -2.66 -10.32 2.65
CA ILE A 43 -1.43 -10.94 2.19
C ILE A 43 -0.39 -10.96 3.31
N PRO A 44 0.12 -12.14 3.72
CA PRO A 44 1.27 -12.23 4.62
C PRO A 44 2.58 -11.94 3.88
N ASN A 45 3.54 -11.33 4.58
CA ASN A 45 4.86 -10.93 4.05
C ASN A 45 4.76 -10.24 2.67
N PRO A 46 4.01 -9.14 2.54
CA PRO A 46 3.69 -8.54 1.25
C PRO A 46 4.89 -7.94 0.51
N SER A 47 5.92 -7.51 1.27
CA SER A 47 7.15 -6.90 0.78
C SER A 47 8.34 -7.87 0.78
N PHE A 48 8.13 -9.15 1.08
CA PHE A 48 9.16 -10.19 1.11
C PHE A 48 10.33 -9.92 2.09
N GLU A 49 10.11 -9.07 3.10
CA GLU A 49 11.14 -8.67 4.07
C GLU A 49 11.26 -9.63 5.26
N ASP A 50 10.20 -10.38 5.56
CA ASP A 50 10.25 -11.41 6.60
C ASP A 50 10.96 -12.64 6.05
N ALA A 51 12.02 -13.06 6.74
CA ALA A 51 12.77 -14.26 6.38
C ALA A 51 11.96 -15.52 6.68
N ASN A 52 11.74 -16.36 5.67
CA ASN A 52 11.34 -17.76 5.90
C ASN A 52 12.45 -18.44 6.71
N THR A 53 12.15 -18.82 7.96
CA THR A 53 13.10 -19.48 8.86
C THR A 53 13.78 -20.67 8.19
N GLY A 54 15.11 -20.64 8.09
CA GLY A 54 15.91 -21.76 7.56
C GLY A 54 16.14 -21.77 6.05
N LYS A 55 15.74 -20.72 5.31
CA LYS A 55 15.90 -20.64 3.85
C LYS A 55 16.85 -19.51 3.46
N THR A 56 17.77 -19.78 2.53
CA THR A 56 18.71 -18.80 1.98
C THR A 56 18.13 -18.15 0.71
N PRO A 57 18.35 -16.85 0.46
CA PRO A 57 18.00 -16.24 -0.83
C PRO A 57 18.69 -17.03 -1.96
N ALA A 58 17.87 -17.72 -2.75
CA ALA A 58 18.35 -18.52 -3.86
C ALA A 58 18.13 -17.73 -5.14
N CYS A 59 19.15 -17.67 -5.98
CA CYS A 59 19.08 -16.91 -7.23
C CYS A 59 19.54 -17.69 -8.43
N GLN A 60 20.01 -18.91 -8.17
CA GLN A 60 20.37 -19.88 -9.17
C GLN A 60 19.42 -21.07 -9.10
N TYR A 61 18.96 -21.44 -10.28
CA TYR A 61 18.08 -22.56 -10.55
C TYR A 61 18.80 -23.87 -10.17
N GLY A 62 18.34 -24.55 -9.14
CA GLY A 62 18.77 -25.92 -8.89
C GLY A 62 18.30 -26.82 -10.04
N THR A 63 19.21 -27.26 -10.90
CA THR A 63 18.98 -28.33 -11.90
C THR A 63 19.10 -29.73 -11.29
N GLY A 64 19.15 -29.85 -9.96
CA GLY A 64 19.36 -31.10 -9.25
C GLY A 64 18.06 -31.76 -8.77
N ASN A 65 18.06 -33.09 -8.75
CA ASN A 65 17.12 -33.98 -8.07
C ASN A 65 17.13 -33.81 -6.53
N SER A 66 17.18 -32.58 -6.00
CA SER A 66 16.83 -32.38 -4.58
C SER A 66 15.33 -32.57 -4.48
N THR A 67 14.91 -33.39 -3.52
CA THR A 67 13.51 -33.73 -3.22
C THR A 67 12.65 -32.47 -3.33
N ALA A 68 11.92 -32.36 -4.45
CA ALA A 68 11.18 -31.18 -4.82
C ALA A 68 10.20 -30.85 -3.69
N ASP A 69 10.35 -29.66 -3.10
CA ASP A 69 9.39 -29.12 -2.14
C ASP A 69 8.02 -29.06 -2.84
N VAL A 70 7.20 -30.08 -2.59
CA VAL A 70 6.01 -30.36 -3.37
C VAL A 70 4.99 -29.25 -3.14
N PHE A 71 4.19 -28.97 -4.16
CA PHE A 71 3.09 -28.01 -4.10
C PHE A 71 1.94 -28.52 -3.20
N ASP A 72 2.22 -29.40 -2.24
CA ASP A 72 1.25 -30.32 -1.63
C ASP A 72 1.00 -30.11 -0.12
N ASP A 73 1.53 -29.02 0.45
CA ASP A 73 1.18 -28.54 1.80
C ASP A 73 0.41 -27.21 1.77
N ASP A 74 -0.42 -26.97 2.79
CA ASP A 74 -1.00 -25.65 3.08
C ASP A 74 0.13 -24.67 3.43
N ILE A 75 0.22 -23.54 2.73
CA ILE A 75 1.36 -22.64 2.88
C ILE A 75 0.95 -21.36 3.57
N VAL A 76 1.60 -21.07 4.69
CA VAL A 76 1.43 -19.82 5.46
C VAL A 76 2.16 -18.64 4.80
N TRP A 77 3.23 -18.91 4.06
CA TRP A 77 4.11 -17.90 3.43
C TRP A 77 4.13 -18.04 1.89
N TRP A 78 4.79 -17.12 1.19
CA TRP A 78 4.93 -17.21 -0.27
C TRP A 78 5.68 -18.47 -0.70
N LYS A 79 5.12 -19.20 -1.67
CA LYS A 79 5.82 -20.31 -2.35
C LYS A 79 5.68 -20.18 -3.85
N VAL A 80 6.77 -20.46 -4.56
CA VAL A 80 6.82 -20.48 -6.02
C VAL A 80 6.92 -21.92 -6.50
N ALA A 81 6.21 -22.28 -7.56
CA ALA A 81 6.58 -23.44 -8.36
C ALA A 81 6.38 -23.21 -9.85
N ARG A 82 7.12 -24.00 -10.62
CA ARG A 82 6.82 -24.26 -12.01
C ARG A 82 5.51 -25.04 -12.12
N HIS A 83 4.56 -24.45 -12.83
CA HIS A 83 3.36 -25.11 -13.32
C HIS A 83 3.74 -25.94 -14.55
N ASN A 84 4.07 -27.21 -14.31
CA ASN A 84 3.98 -28.26 -15.30
C ASN A 84 3.11 -29.33 -14.66
N ASN A 85 1.90 -29.52 -15.19
CA ASN A 85 0.87 -30.45 -14.71
C ASN A 85 1.47 -31.66 -13.94
N ASP A 86 1.57 -31.52 -12.62
CA ASP A 86 1.90 -32.56 -11.64
C ASP A 86 3.33 -32.74 -11.12
N LYS A 87 4.38 -32.02 -11.54
CA LYS A 87 5.72 -32.14 -10.86
C LYS A 87 6.53 -30.85 -10.77
N GLY A 88 6.81 -30.45 -9.53
CA GLY A 88 7.57 -29.26 -9.16
C GLY A 88 9.04 -29.29 -9.55
N PHE A 89 9.59 -28.10 -9.81
CA PHE A 89 11.02 -27.81 -9.71
C PHE A 89 11.18 -26.37 -9.21
N GLY A 90 12.19 -26.19 -8.35
CA GLY A 90 12.42 -25.02 -7.51
C GLY A 90 12.47 -23.70 -8.28
N VAL A 91 11.70 -22.76 -7.77
CA VAL A 91 11.81 -21.34 -8.08
C VAL A 91 12.01 -20.67 -6.73
N PRO A 92 12.88 -19.66 -6.64
CA PRO A 92 13.28 -19.14 -5.36
C PRO A 92 12.11 -18.48 -4.66
N GLU A 93 12.05 -18.69 -3.35
CA GLU A 93 11.00 -18.15 -2.47
C GLU A 93 10.91 -16.62 -2.58
N TRP A 94 12.05 -15.98 -2.79
CA TRP A 94 12.26 -14.56 -3.04
C TRP A 94 13.72 -14.35 -3.50
N VAL A 95 13.98 -13.24 -4.17
CA VAL A 95 15.29 -12.80 -4.67
C VAL A 95 15.83 -11.74 -3.73
N ASP A 96 17.11 -11.82 -3.35
CA ASP A 96 17.83 -10.74 -2.65
C ASP A 96 18.91 -10.18 -3.57
N ILE A 97 18.74 -8.96 -4.07
CA ILE A 97 19.74 -8.37 -4.98
C ILE A 97 21.05 -7.98 -4.28
N ASN A 98 21.08 -7.89 -2.94
CA ASN A 98 22.33 -7.65 -2.21
C ASN A 98 23.28 -8.87 -2.25
N ASN A 99 22.77 -10.04 -2.63
CA ASN A 99 23.60 -11.20 -2.89
C ASN A 99 24.17 -11.14 -4.32
N ALA A 100 25.50 -11.07 -4.45
CA ALA A 100 26.20 -10.90 -5.73
C ALA A 100 25.90 -12.00 -6.77
N SER A 101 25.59 -13.23 -6.31
CA SER A 101 25.19 -14.33 -7.20
C SER A 101 23.80 -14.11 -7.82
N CYS A 102 22.97 -13.36 -7.12
CA CYS A 102 21.65 -12.93 -7.58
C CYS A 102 21.75 -11.81 -8.59
N MET A 103 22.50 -10.76 -8.25
CA MET A 103 22.69 -9.62 -9.14
C MET A 103 23.15 -10.08 -10.53
N SER A 104 24.21 -10.91 -10.60
CA SER A 104 24.74 -11.42 -11.88
C SER A 104 23.76 -12.29 -12.67
N SER A 105 23.03 -13.19 -12.00
CA SER A 105 22.08 -14.11 -12.64
C SER A 105 20.77 -13.44 -13.06
N TYR A 106 20.40 -12.33 -12.42
CA TYR A 106 19.17 -11.61 -12.74
C TYR A 106 19.42 -10.47 -13.74
N VAL A 107 20.46 -9.65 -13.55
CA VAL A 107 20.78 -8.52 -14.45
C VAL A 107 20.86 -8.94 -15.92
N SER A 108 21.46 -10.10 -16.24
CA SER A 108 21.58 -10.57 -17.63
C SER A 108 20.26 -11.06 -18.27
N PHE A 109 19.24 -11.40 -17.47
CA PHE A 109 17.97 -11.97 -17.94
C PHE A 109 16.77 -11.02 -17.77
N VAL A 110 16.90 -10.02 -16.91
CA VAL A 110 15.81 -9.14 -16.44
C VAL A 110 15.84 -7.86 -17.29
N CYS A 111 17.00 -7.21 -17.49
CA CYS A 111 17.06 -5.95 -18.22
C CYS A 111 18.30 -5.86 -19.12
N PRO A 112 18.15 -5.59 -20.43
CA PRO A 112 19.29 -5.57 -21.35
C PRO A 112 20.19 -4.32 -21.26
N VAL A 113 20.02 -3.44 -20.28
CA VAL A 113 20.70 -2.13 -20.23
C VAL A 113 21.60 -1.99 -19.00
N HIS A 114 22.84 -1.55 -19.22
CA HIS A 114 23.87 -1.24 -18.21
C HIS A 114 23.56 0.06 -17.46
N ILE A 115 22.35 0.19 -16.90
CA ILE A 115 21.98 1.31 -16.04
C ILE A 115 22.23 0.84 -14.59
N PRO A 116 22.81 1.65 -13.69
CA PRO A 116 22.92 1.26 -12.28
C PRO A 116 21.51 0.96 -11.75
N PHE A 117 21.24 -0.33 -11.52
CA PHE A 117 19.95 -0.82 -11.07
C PHE A 117 19.66 -0.28 -9.68
N TYR A 118 18.67 0.60 -9.56
CA TYR A 118 18.09 0.96 -8.27
C TYR A 118 16.75 0.23 -8.16
N PHE A 119 16.77 -1.00 -7.66
CA PHE A 119 15.55 -1.56 -7.08
C PHE A 119 15.39 -0.88 -5.71
N PRO A 120 14.36 -0.03 -5.47
CA PRO A 120 14.10 0.55 -4.16
C PRO A 120 13.83 -0.51 -3.08
N SER A 121 13.43 -1.71 -3.49
CA SER A 121 13.36 -2.89 -2.64
C SER A 121 14.48 -3.86 -2.98
N ASN A 122 15.15 -4.35 -1.95
CA ASN A 122 16.22 -5.32 -2.10
C ASN A 122 15.69 -6.75 -2.25
N ARG A 123 14.38 -6.95 -1.97
CA ARG A 123 13.74 -8.27 -1.93
C ARG A 123 12.44 -8.27 -2.70
N PHE A 124 12.32 -9.20 -3.63
CA PHE A 124 11.13 -9.34 -4.46
C PHE A 124 11.01 -10.75 -4.99
N ILE A 125 9.90 -11.06 -5.66
CA ILE A 125 9.71 -12.36 -6.28
C ILE A 125 9.69 -12.24 -7.80
N THR A 126 10.07 -13.31 -8.49
CA THR A 126 10.00 -13.39 -9.95
C THR A 126 9.25 -14.62 -10.40
N LEU A 127 8.47 -14.48 -11.46
CA LEU A 127 7.82 -15.60 -12.14
C LEU A 127 7.85 -15.41 -13.65
N GLN A 128 7.90 -16.51 -14.39
CA GLN A 128 7.98 -16.47 -15.85
C GLN A 128 7.19 -17.60 -16.54
N SER A 129 6.85 -17.34 -17.80
CA SER A 129 6.46 -18.30 -18.81
C SER A 129 7.61 -18.45 -19.80
N GLN A 130 8.00 -19.69 -20.14
CA GLN A 130 9.10 -19.97 -21.07
C GLN A 130 8.79 -21.18 -21.95
N TRP A 131 9.44 -21.27 -23.10
CA TRP A 131 9.29 -22.43 -23.98
C TRP A 131 10.00 -23.64 -23.37
N TRP A 132 9.34 -24.80 -23.41
CA TRP A 132 9.88 -26.05 -22.89
C TRP A 132 10.43 -26.96 -23.98
N ASN A 133 9.88 -26.92 -25.18
CA ASN A 133 10.37 -27.71 -26.31
C ASN A 133 10.63 -26.81 -27.52
N ASN A 134 11.59 -27.22 -28.36
CA ASN A 134 11.95 -26.49 -29.58
C ASN A 134 11.00 -26.80 -30.76
N ASN A 135 9.81 -27.36 -30.51
CA ASN A 135 8.89 -27.73 -31.58
C ASN A 135 8.00 -26.53 -31.94
N ALA A 136 8.42 -25.78 -32.96
CA ALA A 136 7.72 -24.59 -33.46
C ALA A 136 6.27 -24.86 -33.90
N THR A 137 5.90 -26.10 -34.24
CA THR A 137 4.53 -26.46 -34.68
C THR A 137 3.59 -26.81 -33.53
N LYS A 138 4.13 -27.19 -32.37
CA LYS A 138 3.39 -27.49 -31.13
C LYS A 138 4.21 -27.04 -29.92
N PRO A 139 4.39 -25.73 -29.74
CA PRO A 139 5.18 -25.21 -28.63
C PRO A 139 4.50 -25.61 -27.32
N LYS A 140 5.28 -26.20 -26.41
CA LYS A 140 4.88 -26.44 -25.02
C LYS A 140 5.48 -25.36 -24.17
N PHE A 141 4.65 -24.76 -23.33
CA PHE A 141 5.06 -23.74 -22.39
C PHE A 141 5.21 -24.32 -20.99
N LYS A 142 6.16 -23.75 -20.27
CA LYS A 142 6.28 -23.87 -18.82
C LYS A 142 5.90 -22.56 -18.21
N HIS A 143 4.82 -22.56 -17.47
CA HIS A 143 4.37 -21.40 -16.73
C HIS A 143 4.86 -21.53 -15.29
N GLU A 144 5.12 -20.41 -14.64
CA GLU A 144 5.39 -20.36 -13.21
C GLU A 144 4.24 -19.67 -12.51
N ALA A 145 3.97 -20.11 -11.29
CA ALA A 145 2.97 -19.52 -10.44
C ALA A 145 3.50 -19.37 -9.01
N ILE A 146 3.10 -18.29 -8.37
CA ILE A 146 3.30 -18.04 -6.95
C ILE A 146 1.97 -18.12 -6.24
N ARG A 147 1.99 -18.61 -5.00
CA ARG A 147 0.81 -18.75 -4.18
C ARG A 147 1.09 -18.37 -2.74
N VAL A 148 0.04 -17.88 -2.08
CA VAL A 148 0.07 -17.50 -0.67
C VAL A 148 -1.33 -17.70 -0.07
N SER A 149 -1.41 -18.23 1.15
CA SER A 149 -2.69 -18.29 1.88
C SER A 149 -3.03 -16.91 2.45
N LEU A 150 -4.30 -16.55 2.44
CA LEU A 150 -4.75 -15.29 3.00
C LEU A 150 -4.73 -15.31 4.53
N ILE A 151 -4.38 -14.18 5.13
CA ILE A 151 -4.53 -13.92 6.56
C ILE A 151 -6.02 -13.82 6.88
N VAL A 152 -6.52 -14.70 7.76
CA VAL A 152 -7.89 -14.68 8.29
C VAL A 152 -8.98 -14.86 7.22
N GLN A 153 -9.47 -16.10 7.11
CA GLN A 153 -10.76 -16.51 6.47
C GLN A 153 -10.85 -16.35 4.94
N PRO A 154 -11.72 -17.12 4.26
CA PRO A 154 -11.91 -16.95 2.81
C PRO A 154 -12.48 -15.58 2.46
N LEU A 155 -12.25 -15.15 1.21
CA LEU A 155 -12.88 -13.95 0.67
C LEU A 155 -14.41 -14.06 0.74
N GLU A 156 -15.06 -12.95 1.09
CA GLU A 156 -16.51 -12.89 1.21
C GLU A 156 -17.19 -12.90 -0.16
N ALA A 157 -18.15 -13.82 -0.33
CA ALA A 157 -18.93 -13.92 -1.56
C ALA A 157 -19.72 -12.62 -1.82
N GLY A 158 -19.64 -12.11 -3.05
CA GLY A 158 -20.30 -10.85 -3.44
C GLY A 158 -19.59 -9.57 -3.01
N ALA A 159 -18.54 -9.65 -2.20
CA ALA A 159 -17.77 -8.47 -1.80
C ALA A 159 -16.76 -8.05 -2.88
N THR A 160 -16.50 -6.76 -2.95
CA THR A 160 -15.44 -6.19 -3.79
C THR A 160 -14.15 -6.08 -3.01
N TYR A 161 -13.04 -6.43 -3.66
CA TYR A 161 -11.70 -6.37 -3.12
C TYR A 161 -10.80 -5.55 -4.06
N VAL A 162 -9.79 -4.94 -3.47
CA VAL A 162 -8.73 -4.23 -4.17
C VAL A 162 -7.44 -5.03 -4.00
N ILE A 163 -6.75 -5.28 -5.11
CA ILE A 163 -5.39 -5.83 -5.10
C ILE A 163 -4.42 -4.78 -5.64
N ARG A 164 -3.31 -4.59 -4.91
CA ARG A 164 -2.21 -3.72 -5.28
C ARG A 164 -0.92 -4.50 -5.34
N MET A 165 -0.02 -4.09 -6.23
CA MET A 165 1.33 -4.64 -6.30
C MET A 165 2.23 -3.71 -7.10
N LYS A 166 3.51 -3.70 -6.76
CA LYS A 166 4.56 -3.20 -7.64
C LYS A 166 4.97 -4.32 -8.59
N VAL A 167 5.05 -4.02 -9.89
CA VAL A 167 5.48 -4.98 -10.91
C VAL A 167 6.49 -4.39 -11.86
N ILE A 168 7.36 -5.25 -12.39
CA ILE A 168 8.17 -4.96 -13.58
C ILE A 168 7.81 -6.03 -14.63
N PRO A 169 7.07 -5.68 -15.70
CA PRO A 169 6.81 -6.60 -16.81
C PRO A 169 8.06 -6.75 -17.68
N MET A 170 8.46 -7.97 -18.02
CA MET A 170 9.75 -8.27 -18.63
C MET A 170 9.63 -9.27 -19.75
N ILE A 171 10.62 -9.33 -20.63
CA ILE A 171 10.66 -10.34 -21.71
C ILE A 171 11.18 -11.66 -21.15
N SER A 172 10.52 -12.76 -21.50
CA SER A 172 11.10 -14.09 -21.36
C SER A 172 11.70 -14.53 -22.69
N LYS A 173 13.01 -14.77 -22.73
CA LYS A 173 13.72 -15.24 -23.94
C LYS A 173 13.97 -16.74 -23.84
N THR A 174 13.58 -17.49 -24.87
CA THR A 174 14.07 -18.87 -25.08
C THR A 174 14.68 -18.95 -26.47
N ASN A 175 15.96 -19.33 -26.59
CA ASN A 175 16.68 -19.43 -27.87
C ASN A 175 16.52 -18.17 -28.77
N ASN A 176 16.59 -16.97 -28.18
CA ASN A 176 16.37 -15.66 -28.83
C ASN A 176 14.94 -15.39 -29.36
N LEU A 177 13.97 -16.26 -29.09
CA LEU A 177 12.55 -16.03 -29.38
C LEU A 177 11.87 -15.35 -28.19
N VAL A 178 11.09 -14.31 -28.49
CA VAL A 178 10.32 -13.49 -27.53
C VAL A 178 8.87 -13.94 -27.55
N LEU A 179 8.30 -14.14 -26.36
CA LEU A 179 6.93 -14.59 -26.14
C LEU A 179 5.90 -13.47 -26.36
N GLY A 180 5.68 -13.06 -27.61
CA GLY A 180 4.79 -11.92 -27.89
C GLY A 180 5.36 -10.58 -27.40
N ASN A 181 4.55 -9.52 -27.39
CA ASN A 181 5.00 -8.16 -27.09
C ASN A 181 4.50 -7.60 -25.74
N LYS A 182 3.80 -8.42 -24.95
CA LYS A 182 3.24 -8.05 -23.65
C LYS A 182 3.48 -9.14 -22.63
N SER A 183 3.73 -8.73 -21.40
CA SER A 183 3.76 -9.64 -20.25
C SER A 183 2.35 -9.74 -19.69
N HIS A 184 1.91 -10.96 -19.38
CA HIS A 184 0.57 -11.24 -18.91
C HIS A 184 0.59 -12.02 -17.59
N LEU A 185 0.14 -11.37 -16.52
CA LEU A 185 -0.03 -11.94 -15.19
C LEU A 185 -1.52 -12.20 -14.96
N ARG A 186 -1.86 -13.43 -14.62
CA ARG A 186 -3.21 -13.83 -14.26
C ARG A 186 -3.35 -13.93 -12.75
N VAL A 187 -4.47 -13.44 -12.23
CA VAL A 187 -4.77 -13.38 -10.80
C VAL A 187 -5.89 -14.36 -10.50
N PHE A 188 -5.59 -15.38 -9.71
CA PHE A 188 -6.57 -16.38 -9.28
C PHE A 188 -6.73 -16.37 -7.77
N PHE A 189 -7.94 -16.73 -7.35
CA PHE A 189 -8.28 -17.06 -5.98
C PHE A 189 -8.81 -18.49 -5.93
N THR A 190 -8.38 -19.25 -4.93
CA THR A 190 -8.68 -20.68 -4.86
C THR A 190 -8.98 -21.15 -3.44
N LYS A 191 -9.81 -22.19 -3.34
CA LYS A 191 -10.05 -22.93 -2.09
C LYS A 191 -8.85 -23.77 -1.71
N TRP A 192 -8.38 -24.62 -2.62
CA TRP A 192 -7.24 -25.46 -2.33
C TRP A 192 -5.95 -24.73 -2.67
N SER A 193 -5.03 -24.71 -1.69
CA SER A 193 -3.66 -24.29 -1.95
C SER A 193 -2.99 -25.35 -2.83
N VAL A 194 -3.05 -26.60 -2.38
CA VAL A 194 -2.60 -27.82 -3.06
C VAL A 194 -3.49 -28.16 -4.25
N HIS A 195 -2.92 -28.53 -5.39
CA HIS A 195 -3.69 -28.77 -6.62
C HIS A 195 -4.67 -27.64 -6.95
N TRP A 196 -4.28 -26.38 -6.72
CA TRP A 196 -5.13 -25.20 -6.94
C TRP A 196 -5.80 -25.18 -8.33
N ASN A 197 -5.16 -25.77 -9.34
CA ASN A 197 -5.65 -25.86 -10.71
C ASN A 197 -6.52 -27.09 -11.00
N SER A 198 -6.72 -28.00 -10.04
CA SER A 198 -7.56 -29.20 -10.17
C SER A 198 -8.97 -28.83 -10.61
N ASN A 199 -9.53 -29.64 -11.53
CA ASN A 199 -10.89 -29.51 -12.03
C ASN A 199 -11.92 -30.24 -11.16
N SER A 200 -11.54 -30.67 -9.95
CA SER A 200 -12.49 -31.27 -9.00
C SER A 200 -13.60 -30.28 -8.63
N ASN A 201 -14.84 -30.75 -8.60
CA ASN A 201 -16.02 -29.93 -8.27
C ASN A 201 -15.97 -29.30 -6.87
N ASN A 202 -15.17 -29.86 -5.97
CA ASN A 202 -14.99 -29.33 -4.62
C ASN A 202 -13.88 -28.26 -4.54
N ASN A 203 -13.09 -28.07 -5.59
CA ASN A 203 -12.07 -27.03 -5.64
C ASN A 203 -12.66 -25.73 -6.21
N GLN A 204 -13.18 -24.86 -5.33
CA GLN A 204 -13.62 -23.55 -5.79
C GLN A 204 -12.42 -22.75 -6.31
N LYS A 205 -12.48 -22.37 -7.59
CA LYS A 205 -11.51 -21.50 -8.26
C LYS A 205 -12.22 -20.31 -8.89
N PHE A 206 -11.56 -19.16 -8.86
CA PHE A 206 -12.02 -17.92 -9.46
C PHE A 206 -10.83 -17.18 -10.07
N GLU A 207 -10.91 -16.86 -11.35
CA GLU A 207 -9.97 -15.93 -11.98
C GLU A 207 -10.55 -14.52 -11.88
N ALA A 208 -9.85 -13.63 -11.19
CA ALA A 208 -10.20 -12.23 -11.12
C ALA A 208 -9.70 -11.54 -12.40
N THR A 209 -10.38 -11.74 -13.52
CA THR A 209 -9.95 -11.25 -14.84
C THR A 209 -9.75 -9.73 -14.88
N ASN A 210 -10.55 -8.96 -14.14
CA ASN A 210 -10.38 -7.50 -13.98
C ASN A 210 -9.10 -7.13 -13.22
N ALA A 211 -8.49 -8.07 -12.50
CA ALA A 211 -7.22 -7.92 -11.82
C ALA A 211 -6.02 -8.46 -12.59
N ASN A 212 -6.22 -9.12 -13.74
CA ASN A 212 -5.12 -9.55 -14.60
C ASN A 212 -4.31 -8.32 -15.08
N ILE A 213 -3.00 -8.50 -15.21
CA ILE A 213 -2.07 -7.47 -15.65
C ILE A 213 -1.58 -7.83 -17.04
N LEU A 214 -1.86 -6.96 -18.02
CA LEU A 214 -1.38 -7.11 -19.39
C LEU A 214 -0.66 -5.83 -19.79
N LEU A 215 0.67 -5.84 -19.72
CA LEU A 215 1.50 -4.66 -19.92
C LEU A 215 2.57 -4.91 -20.99
N PRO A 216 2.96 -3.89 -21.77
CA PRO A 216 4.15 -3.98 -22.61
C PRO A 216 5.38 -4.23 -21.73
N HIS A 217 6.45 -4.76 -22.33
CA HIS A 217 7.71 -4.95 -21.61
C HIS A 217 8.27 -3.62 -21.14
N ASN A 218 8.75 -3.59 -19.90
CA ASN A 218 9.47 -2.46 -19.36
C ASN A 218 10.96 -2.61 -19.69
N THR A 219 11.46 -1.78 -20.60
CA THR A 219 12.89 -1.76 -20.99
C THR A 219 13.77 -1.07 -19.96
N ASP A 220 13.17 -0.18 -19.17
CA ASP A 220 13.86 0.68 -18.21
C ASP A 220 13.81 0.08 -16.79
N CYS A 221 13.08 -1.03 -16.63
CA CYS A 221 12.99 -1.84 -15.43
C CYS A 221 12.60 -1.08 -14.16
N SER A 222 11.81 -0.04 -14.35
CA SER A 222 11.17 0.71 -13.27
C SER A 222 9.97 -0.03 -12.68
N TRP A 223 9.81 0.04 -11.36
CA TRP A 223 8.60 -0.45 -10.71
C TRP A 223 7.37 0.32 -11.20
N GLN A 224 6.35 -0.42 -11.60
CA GLN A 224 5.03 0.12 -11.90
C GLN A 224 4.08 -0.27 -10.78
N PHE A 225 3.44 0.72 -10.17
CA PHE A 225 2.39 0.46 -9.19
C PHE A 225 1.08 0.16 -9.91
N ILE A 226 0.49 -1.01 -9.60
CA ILE A 226 -0.75 -1.47 -10.18
C ILE A 226 -1.78 -1.62 -9.08
N GLU A 227 -2.94 -0.98 -9.27
CA GLU A 227 -4.14 -1.18 -8.47
C GLU A 227 -5.26 -1.75 -9.35
N ARG A 228 -5.93 -2.79 -8.89
CA ARG A 228 -7.09 -3.39 -9.56
C ARG A 228 -8.19 -3.73 -8.57
N ARG A 229 -9.42 -3.73 -9.08
CA ARG A 229 -10.63 -4.08 -8.33
C ARG A 229 -11.31 -5.29 -8.93
N PHE A 230 -11.83 -6.15 -8.09
CA PHE A 230 -12.62 -7.29 -8.51
C PHE A 230 -13.68 -7.63 -7.48
N THR A 231 -14.81 -8.18 -7.93
CA THR A 231 -15.88 -8.65 -7.06
C THR A 231 -15.89 -10.16 -7.02
N VAL A 232 -15.92 -10.74 -5.81
CA VAL A 232 -16.00 -12.19 -5.63
C VAL A 232 -17.38 -12.68 -6.09
N PRO A 233 -17.48 -13.71 -6.93
CA PRO A 233 -18.77 -14.25 -7.34
C PRO A 233 -19.59 -14.73 -6.14
N SER A 234 -20.90 -14.47 -6.13
CA SER A 234 -21.77 -14.79 -4.99
C SER A 234 -21.85 -16.28 -4.64
N ASN A 235 -21.45 -17.18 -5.56
CA ASN A 235 -21.40 -18.62 -5.35
C ASN A 235 -20.01 -19.14 -4.89
N LYS A 236 -19.06 -18.25 -4.59
CA LYS A 236 -17.70 -18.60 -4.18
C LYS A 236 -17.47 -18.15 -2.74
N THR A 237 -17.50 -19.10 -1.81
CA THR A 237 -17.47 -18.86 -0.35
C THR A 237 -16.22 -19.38 0.34
N GLU A 238 -15.35 -20.09 -0.37
CA GLU A 238 -14.22 -20.80 0.23
C GLU A 238 -12.85 -20.38 -0.35
N LEU A 239 -12.79 -19.24 -1.04
CA LEU A 239 -11.56 -18.76 -1.68
C LEU A 239 -10.58 -18.22 -0.63
N LYS A 240 -9.55 -19.01 -0.28
CA LYS A 240 -8.61 -18.71 0.83
C LYS A 240 -7.15 -18.54 0.42
N ASN A 241 -6.84 -18.60 -0.88
CA ASN A 241 -5.48 -18.44 -1.40
C ASN A 241 -5.47 -17.47 -2.58
N LEU A 242 -4.42 -16.67 -2.68
CA LEU A 242 -4.04 -15.94 -3.89
C LEU A 242 -3.06 -16.79 -4.71
N VAL A 243 -3.24 -16.82 -6.02
CA VAL A 243 -2.29 -17.39 -6.98
C VAL A 243 -2.04 -16.37 -8.08
N LEU A 244 -0.78 -15.98 -8.27
CA LEU A 244 -0.34 -15.17 -9.41
C LEU A 244 0.36 -16.07 -10.41
N TYR A 245 -0.08 -16.04 -11.66
CA TYR A 245 0.33 -16.99 -12.70
C TYR A 245 0.88 -16.23 -13.90
N ALA A 246 2.10 -16.56 -14.32
CA ALA A 246 2.70 -15.98 -15.52
C ALA A 246 2.17 -16.70 -16.76
N GLU A 247 1.20 -16.09 -17.45
CA GLU A 247 0.70 -16.60 -18.72
C GLU A 247 1.74 -16.36 -19.82
N ASP A 248 2.14 -15.09 -19.96
CA ASP A 248 3.08 -14.65 -20.98
C ASP A 248 4.24 -13.87 -20.35
N ASN A 249 5.45 -14.19 -20.82
CA ASN A 249 6.70 -13.60 -20.38
C ASN A 249 6.92 -13.64 -18.86
N ARG A 250 7.54 -12.59 -18.29
CA ARG A 250 8.10 -12.59 -16.94
C ARG A 250 7.65 -11.36 -16.17
N PHE A 251 7.54 -11.50 -14.85
CA PHE A 251 7.32 -10.40 -13.91
C PHE A 251 8.32 -10.48 -12.77
N ALA A 252 8.83 -9.33 -12.34
CA ALA A 252 9.22 -9.10 -10.96
C ALA A 252 8.03 -8.49 -10.22
N ILE A 253 7.78 -8.91 -8.98
CA ILE A 253 6.62 -8.50 -8.17
C ILE A 253 7.08 -8.19 -6.76
N ASP A 254 6.58 -7.09 -6.21
CA ASP A 254 6.82 -6.63 -4.85
C ASP A 254 5.59 -5.91 -4.27
N ASP A 255 5.57 -5.68 -2.95
CA ASP A 255 4.54 -4.94 -2.20
C ASP A 255 3.11 -5.35 -2.56
N VAL A 256 2.81 -6.65 -2.44
CA VAL A 256 1.49 -7.19 -2.79
C VAL A 256 0.50 -6.96 -1.65
N GLU A 257 -0.55 -6.20 -1.90
CA GLU A 257 -1.62 -5.94 -0.94
C GLU A 257 -2.95 -6.44 -1.47
N LEU A 258 -3.75 -7.03 -0.57
CA LEU A 258 -5.13 -7.41 -0.85
C LEU A 258 -5.99 -7.03 0.33
N PHE A 259 -7.08 -6.30 0.09
CA PHE A 259 -8.02 -5.95 1.15
C PHE A 259 -9.42 -5.73 0.57
N LYS A 260 -10.43 -5.88 1.44
CA LYS A 260 -11.82 -5.65 1.09
C LYS A 260 -12.04 -4.15 0.85
N GLU A 261 -12.72 -3.81 -0.23
CA GLU A 261 -13.09 -2.42 -0.53
C GLU A 261 -14.13 -1.94 0.49
N CYS A 262 -13.88 -0.77 1.08
CA CYS A 262 -14.83 -0.08 1.92
C CYS A 262 -15.89 0.62 1.05
N PRO A 263 -17.15 0.73 1.49
CA PRO A 263 -18.06 1.69 0.90
C PRO A 263 -17.53 3.13 1.10
N SER A 264 -17.78 4.03 0.14
CA SER A 264 -17.42 5.44 0.27
C SER A 264 -18.07 6.08 1.49
N ASN A 265 -19.38 5.91 1.61
CA ASN A 265 -20.16 6.40 2.73
C ASN A 265 -21.00 5.27 3.32
N ILE A 266 -21.14 5.27 4.65
CA ILE A 266 -22.15 4.46 5.33
C ILE A 266 -23.16 5.41 5.99
N LEU A 267 -24.44 5.17 5.71
CA LEU A 267 -25.57 5.84 6.31
C LEU A 267 -26.27 4.88 7.28
N ILE A 268 -26.19 5.13 8.58
CA ILE A 268 -26.73 4.26 9.64
C ILE A 268 -27.96 4.93 10.23
N GLN A 269 -29.12 4.29 10.08
CA GLN A 269 -30.37 4.66 10.75
C GLN A 269 -31.12 3.40 11.16
N ASN A 270 -32.04 3.55 12.10
CA ASN A 270 -32.89 2.50 12.65
C ASN A 270 -32.09 1.25 13.05
N GLN A 271 -31.00 1.49 13.78
CA GLN A 271 -30.00 0.48 14.07
C GLN A 271 -29.84 0.30 15.58
N LEU A 272 -30.11 -0.92 16.06
CA LEU A 272 -29.98 -1.28 17.46
C LEU A 272 -28.80 -2.26 17.63
N TYR A 273 -27.75 -1.86 18.35
CA TYR A 273 -26.61 -2.73 18.69
C TYR A 273 -26.81 -3.32 20.09
N HIS A 274 -26.73 -4.65 20.21
CA HIS A 274 -26.93 -5.35 21.48
C HIS A 274 -25.98 -6.55 21.64
N SER A 275 -25.45 -6.79 22.85
CA SER A 275 -24.44 -7.83 23.10
C SER A 275 -25.00 -9.24 23.37
N SER A 276 -26.33 -9.41 23.51
CA SER A 276 -26.97 -10.70 23.86
C SER A 276 -28.43 -10.90 23.36
N ILE A 277 -28.96 -12.13 23.36
CA ILE A 277 -29.93 -12.75 22.41
C ILE A 277 -31.42 -12.29 22.49
N TYR A 278 -31.79 -11.21 23.18
CA TYR A 278 -33.21 -10.96 23.51
C TYR A 278 -34.01 -10.00 22.60
N ASN A 279 -33.52 -9.63 21.41
CA ASN A 279 -34.30 -8.79 20.50
C ASN A 279 -34.14 -9.20 19.04
N SER A 280 -35.25 -9.55 18.40
CA SER A 280 -35.31 -9.92 16.97
C SER A 280 -35.01 -8.76 16.03
N ALA A 281 -35.04 -7.51 16.50
CA ALA A 281 -34.74 -6.30 15.72
C ALA A 281 -33.33 -5.73 15.96
N ALA A 282 -32.48 -6.40 16.76
CA ALA A 282 -31.12 -5.93 17.06
C ALA A 282 -30.06 -6.67 16.24
N ASN A 283 -29.00 -5.96 15.84
CA ASN A 283 -27.77 -6.61 15.36
C ASN A 283 -27.10 -7.32 16.53
N GLN A 284 -26.65 -8.56 16.29
CA GLN A 284 -25.97 -9.43 17.26
C GLN A 284 -24.49 -9.58 16.90
N GLY A 285 -23.65 -9.93 17.88
CA GLY A 285 -22.23 -10.24 17.65
C GLY A 285 -21.23 -9.18 18.09
N SER A 286 -21.47 -8.51 19.23
CA SER A 286 -20.51 -7.55 19.78
C SER A 286 -19.12 -8.19 20.00
N PRO A 287 -18.00 -7.54 19.61
CA PRO A 287 -17.89 -6.16 19.13
C PRO A 287 -18.34 -5.94 17.68
N PHE A 288 -19.00 -4.81 17.44
CA PHE A 288 -19.44 -4.35 16.11
C PHE A 288 -18.42 -3.39 15.49
N SER A 289 -18.25 -3.45 14.17
CA SER A 289 -17.39 -2.53 13.43
C SER A 289 -18.02 -2.10 12.12
N GLU A 290 -18.16 -0.78 11.92
CA GLU A 290 -18.64 -0.16 10.69
C GLU A 290 -17.51 0.66 10.08
N LYS A 291 -17.24 0.51 8.78
CA LYS A 291 -16.09 1.14 8.12
C LYS A 291 -16.45 1.77 6.78
N ALA A 292 -16.10 3.05 6.59
CA ALA A 292 -16.27 3.77 5.33
C ALA A 292 -14.97 4.46 4.90
N SER A 293 -14.75 4.68 3.60
CA SER A 293 -13.57 5.42 3.14
C SER A 293 -13.68 6.93 3.33
N ASP A 294 -14.89 7.49 3.27
CA ASP A 294 -15.14 8.93 3.41
C ASP A 294 -15.91 9.22 4.69
N PHE A 295 -17.21 8.89 4.71
CA PHE A 295 -18.10 9.28 5.80
C PHE A 295 -18.86 8.13 6.45
N VAL A 296 -18.96 8.15 7.77
CA VAL A 296 -20.00 7.41 8.51
C VAL A 296 -20.98 8.44 9.06
N ILE A 297 -22.25 8.34 8.68
CA ILE A 297 -23.31 9.23 9.17
C ILE A 297 -24.35 8.37 9.90
N ALA A 298 -24.55 8.61 11.19
CA ALA A 298 -25.47 7.83 12.02
C ALA A 298 -26.49 8.72 12.73
N GLY A 299 -27.78 8.38 12.68
CA GLY A 299 -28.86 9.16 13.27
C GLY A 299 -30.26 8.66 12.88
N ASN A 300 -31.30 9.40 13.27
CA ASN A 300 -32.69 8.96 13.08
C ASN A 300 -33.12 8.91 11.59
N ASN A 301 -32.69 9.90 10.81
CA ASN A 301 -33.07 10.07 9.42
C ASN A 301 -31.88 10.64 8.62
N VAL A 302 -30.91 9.76 8.33
CA VAL A 302 -29.68 10.12 7.61
C VAL A 302 -29.81 9.94 6.10
N GLY A 303 -31.00 9.60 5.61
CA GLY A 303 -31.28 9.41 4.18
C GLY A 303 -30.84 8.06 3.62
N ASN A 304 -30.72 7.00 4.45
CA ASN A 304 -30.49 5.66 3.93
C ASN A 304 -31.78 5.11 3.28
N PRO A 305 -31.81 4.82 1.98
CA PRO A 305 -33.01 4.34 1.29
C PRO A 305 -33.33 2.87 1.55
N GLN A 306 -32.40 2.10 2.13
CA GLN A 306 -32.52 0.65 2.32
C GLN A 306 -33.15 0.26 3.67
N VAL A 307 -33.27 1.20 4.60
CA VAL A 307 -33.75 0.95 5.96
C VAL A 307 -34.74 2.04 6.35
N ALA A 308 -35.82 1.68 7.07
CA ALA A 308 -36.75 2.65 7.62
C ALA A 308 -36.04 3.70 8.49
N THR A 309 -36.67 4.85 8.70
CA THR A 309 -36.17 5.86 9.64
C THR A 309 -36.33 5.36 11.07
N GLY A 310 -35.39 5.71 11.94
CA GLY A 310 -35.36 5.25 13.32
C GLY A 310 -34.02 5.52 13.99
N ASP A 311 -34.00 5.48 15.32
CA ASP A 311 -32.82 5.81 16.10
C ASP A 311 -31.67 4.81 15.91
N VAL A 312 -30.45 5.28 16.13
CA VAL A 312 -29.26 4.44 16.26
C VAL A 312 -28.89 4.35 17.73
N ILE A 313 -28.96 3.15 18.30
CA ILE A 313 -28.86 2.91 19.75
C ILE A 313 -27.76 1.89 20.02
N VAL A 314 -26.72 2.30 20.73
CA VAL A 314 -25.70 1.39 21.28
C VAL A 314 -26.11 1.02 22.72
N ARG A 315 -26.57 -0.21 22.93
CA ARG A 315 -27.10 -0.66 24.23
C ARG A 315 -25.99 -0.93 25.25
N ASN A 316 -26.36 -0.90 26.53
CA ASN A 316 -25.50 -1.32 27.63
C ASN A 316 -24.77 -2.65 27.31
N GLY A 317 -23.47 -2.72 27.63
CA GLY A 317 -22.63 -3.90 27.39
C GLY A 317 -22.23 -4.11 25.93
N SER A 318 -22.72 -3.31 24.99
CA SER A 318 -22.33 -3.41 23.57
C SER A 318 -21.09 -2.59 23.29
N GLN A 319 -20.19 -3.15 22.49
CA GLN A 319 -19.02 -2.48 21.95
C GLN A 319 -19.20 -2.22 20.45
N VAL A 320 -19.15 -0.97 20.01
CA VAL A 320 -19.32 -0.55 18.62
C VAL A 320 -18.18 0.39 18.23
N THR A 321 -17.53 0.12 17.10
CA THR A 321 -16.49 0.99 16.53
C THR A 321 -16.90 1.47 15.15
N TYR A 322 -16.99 2.79 14.97
CA TYR A 322 -17.11 3.42 13.66
C TYR A 322 -15.75 3.90 13.19
N THR A 323 -15.40 3.59 11.95
CA THR A 323 -14.18 4.07 11.30
C THR A 323 -14.51 4.74 9.98
N ALA A 324 -14.03 5.97 9.78
CA ALA A 324 -14.18 6.70 8.53
C ALA A 324 -12.86 7.36 8.14
N GLY A 325 -12.57 7.47 6.84
CA GLY A 325 -11.34 8.15 6.40
C GLY A 325 -11.38 9.67 6.57
N GLN A 326 -12.55 10.30 6.45
CA GLN A 326 -12.66 11.77 6.53
C GLN A 326 -13.47 12.24 7.74
N LYS A 327 -14.71 11.76 7.90
CA LYS A 327 -15.60 12.29 8.95
C LYS A 327 -16.61 11.27 9.47
N ILE A 328 -16.85 11.30 10.77
CA ILE A 328 -17.96 10.59 11.42
C ILE A 328 -18.96 11.65 11.91
N ILE A 329 -20.21 11.53 11.48
CA ILE A 329 -21.29 12.48 11.80
C ILE A 329 -22.36 11.74 12.60
N LEU A 330 -22.48 12.09 13.88
CA LEU A 330 -23.54 11.59 14.76
C LEU A 330 -24.66 12.63 14.82
N GLN A 331 -25.74 12.37 14.07
CA GLN A 331 -26.91 13.23 13.99
C GLN A 331 -27.91 12.92 15.12
N PRO A 332 -28.91 13.79 15.35
CA PRO A 332 -30.00 13.50 16.27
C PRO A 332 -30.60 12.11 16.02
N GLY A 333 -30.86 11.37 17.11
CA GLY A 333 -31.28 9.97 17.06
C GLY A 333 -30.16 8.96 17.27
N PHE A 334 -28.89 9.37 17.24
CA PHE A 334 -27.80 8.54 17.75
C PHE A 334 -27.68 8.64 19.28
N ARG A 335 -27.63 7.51 19.99
CA ARG A 335 -27.28 7.46 21.41
C ARG A 335 -26.51 6.21 21.80
N ALA A 336 -25.61 6.36 22.75
CA ALA A 336 -24.92 5.27 23.42
C ALA A 336 -25.36 5.23 24.89
N GLU A 337 -25.89 4.10 25.34
CA GLU A 337 -26.36 3.92 26.73
C GLU A 337 -25.19 3.77 27.70
N THR A 338 -25.40 4.18 28.95
CA THR A 338 -24.44 3.96 30.04
C THR A 338 -24.02 2.49 30.10
N GLY A 339 -22.70 2.24 30.15
CA GLY A 339 -22.12 0.89 30.15
C GLY A 339 -21.91 0.28 28.77
N SER A 340 -22.20 1.00 27.68
CA SER A 340 -21.71 0.66 26.34
C SER A 340 -20.28 1.18 26.12
N ILE A 341 -19.60 0.64 25.11
CA ILE A 341 -18.34 1.18 24.58
C ILE A 341 -18.57 1.59 23.13
N PHE A 342 -18.58 2.89 22.87
CA PHE A 342 -18.61 3.43 21.52
C PHE A 342 -17.27 4.09 21.18
N LYS A 343 -16.67 3.69 20.06
CA LYS A 343 -15.44 4.29 19.52
C LYS A 343 -15.71 4.87 18.15
N ALA A 344 -15.31 6.11 17.92
CA ALA A 344 -15.30 6.75 16.61
C ALA A 344 -13.84 7.05 16.25
N ILE A 345 -13.37 6.51 15.13
CA ILE A 345 -11.97 6.56 14.72
C ILE A 345 -11.91 7.18 13.33
N ILE A 346 -11.17 8.27 13.17
CA ILE A 346 -10.74 8.73 11.85
C ILE A 346 -9.47 7.97 11.50
N ALA A 347 -9.58 7.07 10.55
CA ALA A 347 -8.46 6.28 10.06
C ALA A 347 -8.71 5.92 8.59
N PRO A 348 -7.65 5.84 7.76
CA PRO A 348 -7.80 5.47 6.35
C PRO A 348 -8.55 4.14 6.21
N CYS A 349 -9.58 4.12 5.36
CA CYS A 349 -10.02 2.88 4.74
C CYS A 349 -9.65 2.94 3.25
N PRO A 350 -8.41 2.61 2.86
CA PRO A 350 -7.87 2.99 1.56
C PRO A 350 -8.45 2.18 0.41
N ASN A 351 -9.61 2.60 -0.12
CA ASN A 351 -10.12 2.10 -1.40
C ASN A 351 -9.14 2.35 -2.55
N SER A 352 -8.42 3.47 -2.51
CA SER A 352 -7.28 3.80 -3.38
C SER A 352 -6.09 4.23 -2.52
N PHE A 353 -4.86 4.09 -3.03
CA PHE A 353 -3.68 4.66 -2.38
C PHE A 353 -3.81 6.19 -2.45
N ARG A 354 -4.45 6.80 -1.45
CA ARG A 354 -4.17 8.21 -1.18
C ARG A 354 -2.75 8.21 -0.64
N ILE A 355 -1.83 8.84 -1.38
CA ILE A 355 -0.63 9.39 -0.77
C ILE A 355 -1.15 10.49 0.15
N GLU A 356 -1.63 10.12 1.32
CA GLU A 356 -1.66 11.05 2.44
C GLU A 356 -0.18 11.31 2.74
N SER A 357 0.38 12.29 2.03
CA SER A 357 1.41 13.13 2.63
C SER A 357 0.83 13.52 3.98
N PRO A 358 1.54 13.31 5.10
CA PRO A 358 1.02 13.70 6.40
C PRO A 358 0.70 15.20 6.33
N GLU A 359 -0.58 15.52 6.16
CA GLU A 359 -1.11 16.82 6.48
C GLU A 359 -0.85 16.95 7.98
N LEU A 360 0.13 17.78 8.31
CA LEU A 360 0.33 18.27 9.66
C LEU A 360 -1.04 18.72 10.15
N ALA A 361 -1.56 18.01 11.15
CA ALA A 361 -2.73 18.41 11.88
C ALA A 361 -2.48 19.84 12.39
N ASP A 362 -3.14 20.78 11.73
CA ASP A 362 -3.17 22.19 12.10
C ASP A 362 -3.91 22.30 13.42
N THR A 363 -3.16 22.27 14.52
CA THR A 363 -3.62 22.70 15.82
C THR A 363 -3.16 24.12 16.03
N THR A 364 -3.87 25.11 15.49
CA THR A 364 -3.98 26.45 16.11
C THR A 364 -5.12 27.27 15.51
N ASP A 365 -6.32 27.12 16.05
CA ASP A 365 -7.22 28.28 16.15
C ASP A 365 -6.75 29.12 17.34
N MET A 366 -5.83 30.07 17.10
CA MET A 366 -5.71 31.34 17.83
C MET A 366 -5.03 32.37 16.93
N GLU A 367 -5.79 33.41 16.59
CA GLU A 367 -5.46 34.54 15.73
C GLU A 367 -4.10 35.23 16.02
N LYS A 368 -3.33 35.50 14.96
CA LYS A 368 -2.76 36.85 14.71
C LYS A 368 -2.17 36.99 13.29
N GLU A 369 -2.60 38.04 12.59
CA GLU A 369 -1.97 38.59 11.38
C GLU A 369 -0.47 38.87 11.56
N ASN A 370 0.38 38.39 10.65
CA ASN A 370 1.25 39.22 9.80
C ASN A 370 2.15 38.41 8.84
N SER A 371 2.20 38.88 7.58
CA SER A 371 3.31 38.83 6.60
C SER A 371 4.05 37.50 6.33
N PHE A 372 3.81 36.91 5.16
CA PHE A 372 4.69 35.90 4.55
C PHE A 372 5.80 36.57 3.73
N THR A 373 7.00 36.62 4.31
CA THR A 373 8.27 36.55 3.60
C THR A 373 9.15 35.62 4.43
N ASP A 374 9.25 34.37 4.01
CA ASP A 374 10.12 33.39 4.67
C ASP A 374 11.52 33.54 4.09
N GLU A 375 12.46 34.12 4.86
CA GLU A 375 13.83 34.41 4.41
C GLU A 375 14.77 33.19 4.42
N ASN A 376 14.27 31.97 4.64
CA ASN A 376 15.13 30.77 4.74
C ASN A 376 14.81 29.66 3.73
N SER A 377 14.19 29.96 2.59
CA SER A 377 14.09 28.98 1.49
C SER A 377 15.47 28.81 0.82
N PRO A 378 16.06 27.60 0.79
CA PRO A 378 17.35 27.37 0.12
C PRO A 378 17.21 27.32 -1.41
N ILE A 379 16.07 27.72 -1.97
CA ILE A 379 15.82 27.71 -3.40
C ILE A 379 15.49 29.10 -3.90
N TYR A 380 16.25 29.55 -4.89
CA TYR A 380 16.04 30.78 -5.61
C TYR A 380 15.66 30.49 -7.06
N ILE A 381 14.54 31.09 -7.51
CA ILE A 381 14.04 30.91 -8.87
C ILE A 381 14.03 32.25 -9.58
N SER A 382 14.78 32.37 -10.68
CA SER A 382 14.91 33.62 -11.41
C SER A 382 14.99 33.44 -12.93
N PRO A 383 14.39 34.33 -13.75
CA PRO A 383 13.47 35.39 -13.33
C PRO A 383 12.10 34.81 -12.93
N ASN A 384 11.38 35.54 -12.07
CA ASN A 384 9.98 35.27 -11.75
C ASN A 384 9.26 36.62 -11.58
N PRO A 385 8.32 37.01 -12.45
CA PRO A 385 7.76 36.23 -13.57
C PRO A 385 8.76 35.90 -14.69
N THR A 386 8.46 34.88 -15.50
CA THR A 386 9.29 34.41 -16.63
C THR A 386 8.44 34.19 -17.89
N THR A 387 9.07 34.18 -19.06
CA THR A 387 8.49 33.75 -20.33
C THR A 387 8.53 32.23 -20.54
N GLY A 388 8.87 31.47 -19.48
CA GLY A 388 9.00 30.02 -19.50
C GLY A 388 10.44 29.52 -19.43
N LYS A 389 11.45 30.40 -19.46
CA LYS A 389 12.86 30.03 -19.21
C LYS A 389 13.33 30.63 -17.90
N PHE A 390 13.72 29.79 -16.95
CA PHE A 390 14.14 30.24 -15.63
C PHE A 390 15.22 29.31 -15.07
N THR A 391 16.00 29.85 -14.15
CA THR A 391 17.06 29.15 -13.43
C THR A 391 16.57 28.85 -12.03
N ILE A 392 16.79 27.61 -11.60
CA ILE A 392 16.69 27.22 -10.20
C ILE A 392 18.12 27.20 -9.64
N GLN A 393 18.33 27.96 -8.57
CA GLN A 393 19.57 28.02 -7.81
C GLN A 393 19.31 27.49 -6.39
N ILE A 394 20.12 26.53 -5.95
CA ILE A 394 20.05 25.98 -4.60
C ILE A 394 21.18 26.60 -3.76
N ALA A 395 20.83 27.13 -2.58
CA ALA A 395 21.75 27.77 -1.64
C ALA A 395 22.54 26.73 -0.85
N ASP A 396 23.83 27.01 -0.64
CA ASP A 396 24.82 26.23 0.14
C ASP A 396 25.08 24.77 -0.31
N GLU A 397 26.19 24.58 -1.04
CA GLU A 397 26.75 23.25 -1.37
C GLU A 397 27.25 22.49 -0.13
N ASP A 398 27.57 23.20 0.97
CA ASP A 398 28.13 22.63 2.20
C ASP A 398 27.06 22.01 3.13
N GLU A 399 25.82 22.51 3.13
CA GLU A 399 24.68 21.90 3.86
C GLU A 399 23.91 20.87 3.01
N PHE A 400 24.01 20.96 1.68
CA PHE A 400 23.30 20.08 0.76
C PHE A 400 24.23 19.38 -0.25
N PRO A 401 25.08 18.44 0.21
CA PRO A 401 26.06 17.74 -0.64
C PRO A 401 25.42 16.79 -1.66
N ASN A 402 24.10 16.56 -1.57
CA ASN A 402 23.37 15.66 -2.43
C ASN A 402 22.81 16.40 -3.65
N ILE A 403 23.41 16.11 -4.81
CA ILE A 403 23.19 16.81 -6.07
C ILE A 403 21.94 16.27 -6.82
N ASN A 404 21.23 15.28 -6.28
CA ASN A 404 20.10 14.61 -6.95
C ASN A 404 18.74 15.14 -6.50
N TYR A 405 18.30 16.25 -7.08
CA TYR A 405 17.02 16.86 -6.75
C TYR A 405 15.93 16.48 -7.76
N HIS A 406 14.80 15.96 -7.28
CA HIS A 406 13.63 15.74 -8.12
C HIS A 406 12.82 17.04 -8.23
N LEU A 407 12.78 17.60 -9.43
CA LEU A 407 11.95 18.75 -9.77
C LEU A 407 10.59 18.27 -10.27
N GLU A 408 9.51 18.74 -9.66
CA GLU A 408 8.15 18.66 -10.17
C GLU A 408 7.59 20.07 -10.36
N ILE A 409 6.89 20.32 -11.46
CA ILE A 409 6.12 21.55 -11.66
C ILE A 409 4.65 21.19 -11.70
N HIS A 410 3.87 21.81 -10.83
CA HIS A 410 2.44 21.60 -10.70
C HIS A 410 1.66 22.79 -11.25
N ASN A 411 0.54 22.53 -11.92
CA ASN A 411 -0.44 23.56 -12.23
C ASN A 411 -1.29 23.91 -10.98
N THR A 412 -2.22 24.86 -11.11
CA THR A 412 -3.11 25.28 -10.02
C THR A 412 -4.11 24.20 -9.57
N LEU A 413 -4.26 23.11 -10.32
CA LEU A 413 -5.07 21.94 -9.96
C LEU A 413 -4.25 20.86 -9.23
N GLY A 414 -2.96 21.12 -8.95
CA GLY A 414 -2.05 20.18 -8.31
C GLY A 414 -1.50 19.10 -9.25
N GLN A 415 -1.87 19.10 -10.53
CA GLN A 415 -1.39 18.12 -11.51
C GLN A 415 0.06 18.40 -11.87
N VAL A 416 0.90 17.36 -11.88
CA VAL A 416 2.28 17.50 -12.35
C VAL A 416 2.29 17.63 -13.86
N VAL A 417 2.80 18.75 -14.35
CA VAL A 417 2.89 19.09 -15.79
C VAL A 417 4.31 19.03 -16.33
N PHE A 418 5.31 18.92 -15.45
CA PHE A 418 6.71 18.72 -15.80
C PHE A 418 7.46 18.02 -14.66
N LYS A 419 8.36 17.11 -15.03
CA LYS A 419 9.29 16.46 -14.11
C LYS A 419 10.69 16.48 -14.70
N SER A 420 11.68 16.73 -13.87
CA SER A 420 13.09 16.63 -14.25
C SER A 420 13.93 16.22 -13.05
N LEU A 421 15.12 15.70 -13.34
CA LEU A 421 16.17 15.54 -12.34
C LEU A 421 17.12 16.73 -12.47
N ILE A 422 17.32 17.45 -11.37
CA ILE A 422 18.33 18.49 -11.26
C ILE A 422 19.59 17.84 -10.71
N LEU A 423 20.67 17.94 -11.48
CA LEU A 423 21.99 17.39 -11.18
C LEU A 423 23.04 18.49 -10.98
N ASN A 424 22.63 19.76 -10.95
CA ASN A 424 23.51 20.89 -10.72
C ASN A 424 22.79 21.91 -9.85
N PRO A 425 23.44 22.49 -8.83
CA PRO A 425 22.85 23.53 -7.96
C PRO A 425 22.30 24.72 -8.74
N ASN A 426 22.84 24.98 -9.94
CA ASN A 426 22.33 25.93 -10.92
C ASN A 426 21.82 25.19 -12.15
N SER A 427 20.49 25.12 -12.32
CA SER A 427 19.87 24.42 -13.44
C SER A 427 18.92 25.31 -14.23
N LEU A 428 19.15 25.40 -15.54
CA LEU A 428 18.27 26.08 -16.47
C LEU A 428 17.10 25.17 -16.84
N ILE A 429 15.88 25.64 -16.64
CA ILE A 429 14.65 24.95 -17.00
C ILE A 429 13.98 25.68 -18.16
N ASP A 430 13.69 24.94 -19.23
CA ASP A 430 12.86 25.41 -20.34
C ASP A 430 11.45 24.82 -20.23
N PHE A 431 10.53 25.67 -19.80
CA PHE A 431 9.11 25.45 -19.61
C PHE A 431 8.27 26.37 -20.54
N SER A 432 8.88 26.85 -21.63
CA SER A 432 8.25 27.81 -22.57
C SER A 432 7.13 27.21 -23.43
N ALA A 433 7.04 25.88 -23.52
CA ALA A 433 5.99 25.18 -24.25
C ALA A 433 4.64 25.12 -23.50
N HIS A 434 4.62 25.56 -22.24
CA HIS A 434 3.44 25.45 -21.37
C HIS A 434 2.63 26.76 -21.34
N SER A 435 1.34 26.64 -21.01
CA SER A 435 0.43 27.78 -20.99
C SER A 435 0.83 28.84 -19.96
N LYS A 436 0.59 30.12 -20.28
CA LYS A 436 0.74 31.23 -19.34
C LYS A 436 -0.13 31.01 -18.10
N GLY A 437 0.39 31.31 -16.92
CA GLY A 437 -0.31 31.05 -15.67
C GLY A 437 0.60 30.89 -14.46
N ILE A 438 -0.01 30.54 -13.33
CA ILE A 438 0.68 30.28 -12.06
C ILE A 438 0.99 28.78 -11.97
N TYR A 439 2.21 28.47 -11.56
CA TYR A 439 2.68 27.12 -11.30
C TYR A 439 3.42 27.06 -9.96
N PHE A 440 3.51 25.84 -9.41
CA PHE A 440 4.26 25.57 -8.19
C PHE A 440 5.39 24.61 -8.52
N ILE A 441 6.61 25.06 -8.30
CA ILE A 441 7.83 24.27 -8.42
C ILE A 441 8.06 23.57 -7.09
N LYS A 442 8.18 22.26 -7.13
CA LYS A 442 8.47 21.41 -5.99
C LYS A 442 9.81 20.73 -6.20
N LEU A 443 10.75 20.93 -5.28
CA LEU A 443 12.05 20.28 -5.27
C LEU A 443 12.06 19.25 -4.13
N ILE A 444 12.41 18.01 -4.43
CA ILE A 444 12.39 16.90 -3.47
C ILE A 444 13.80 16.28 -3.37
N SER A 445 14.35 16.21 -2.17
CA SER A 445 15.65 15.58 -1.88
C SER A 445 15.66 14.98 -0.47
N GLU A 446 15.99 13.69 -0.35
CA GLU A 446 16.21 12.96 0.93
C GLU A 446 15.18 13.26 2.05
N GLY A 447 13.90 13.38 1.68
CA GLY A 447 12.81 13.62 2.63
C GLY A 447 12.47 15.11 2.85
N ASN A 448 13.30 16.03 2.35
CA ASN A 448 13.00 17.45 2.32
C ASN A 448 12.20 17.81 1.05
N ILE A 449 11.23 18.69 1.22
CA ILE A 449 10.38 19.21 0.16
C ILE A 449 10.42 20.73 0.24
N TYR A 450 10.83 21.36 -0.85
CA TYR A 450 10.82 22.80 -1.01
C TYR A 450 9.83 23.17 -2.11
N THR A 451 9.04 24.21 -1.90
CA THR A 451 8.02 24.63 -2.86
C THR A 451 8.11 26.12 -3.11
N GLU A 452 8.15 26.51 -4.39
CA GLU A 452 8.20 27.90 -4.82
C GLU A 452 7.15 28.18 -5.89
N LYS A 453 6.54 29.36 -5.84
CA LYS A 453 5.54 29.79 -6.83
C LYS A 453 6.23 30.48 -8.00
N ILE A 454 5.93 30.07 -9.24
CA ILE A 454 6.41 30.73 -10.45
C ILE A 454 5.25 31.23 -11.33
N ILE A 455 5.45 32.39 -11.96
CA ILE A 455 4.47 33.01 -12.86
C ILE A 455 5.02 33.01 -14.29
N ILE A 456 4.31 32.34 -15.21
CA ILE A 456 4.64 32.29 -16.64
C ILE A 456 3.79 33.31 -17.41
N GLN A 457 4.41 34.20 -18.20
CA GLN A 457 3.76 35.34 -18.87
C GLN A 457 3.79 35.32 -20.40
#